data_AF-A0ABD5DWT6-F1
#
_entry.id   AF-A0ABD5DWT6-F1
#
_cell.length_a   1.000
_cell.length_b   1.000
_cell.length_c   1.000
_cell.angle_alpha   90.00
_cell.angle_beta   90.00
_cell.angle_gamma   90.00
#
_symmetry.space_group_name_H-M   'P 1'
#
loop_
_entity.id
_entity.type
_entity.pdbx_description
1 polymer ?
#
loop_
_entity_poly.entity_id
_entity_poly.type
_entity_poly.pdbx_seq_one_letter_code
_entity_poly.pdbx_strand_id
1 'polypeptide(L)'
;EIVGIDINDDWKSIVRQLTHSPHGRIVLYRDSLDDAISMLRVREAYRLMTEKKEFTKEIMLRAADEIYFVPEGTPLSTQLVKFQRNKK
;
A
#
# COMPACT_ATOMS: atom_id res chain seq x y z
N GLU A 1 13.56 5.11 -4.89
CA GLU A 1 13.14 5.49 -3.53
C GLU A 1 11.78 4.86 -3.26
N ILE A 2 11.54 4.35 -2.05
CA ILE A 2 10.25 3.73 -1.70
C ILE A 2 9.34 4.84 -1.18
N VAL A 3 8.19 5.06 -1.83
CA VAL A 3 7.17 6.01 -1.37
C VAL A 3 6.16 5.25 -0.53
N GLY A 4 6.05 5.63 0.74
CA GLY A 4 5.08 5.11 1.68
C GLY A 4 4.28 6.23 2.34
N ILE A 5 3.19 5.88 3.01
CA ILE A 5 2.40 6.77 3.84
C ILE A 5 2.46 6.26 5.28
N ASP A 6 2.85 7.13 6.21
CA ASP A 6 2.72 6.84 7.64
C ASP A 6 1.24 6.85 8.02
N ILE A 7 0.76 5.74 8.57
CA ILE A 7 -0.61 5.68 9.05
C ILE A 7 -0.81 6.57 10.27
N ASN A 8 0.22 7.01 10.98
CA ASN A 8 0.07 7.90 12.13
C ASN A 8 -0.15 9.37 11.74
N ASP A 9 0.04 9.72 10.47
CA ASP A 9 -0.22 11.07 9.97
C ASP A 9 -1.69 11.50 10.12
N ASP A 10 -1.89 12.82 10.09
CA ASP A 10 -3.22 13.38 10.02
C ASP A 10 -3.95 12.96 8.74
N TRP A 11 -5.26 12.76 8.84
CA TRP A 11 -6.05 12.22 7.74
C TRP A 11 -5.99 13.09 6.47
N LYS A 12 -5.90 14.41 6.61
CA LYS A 12 -5.82 15.31 5.45
C LYS A 12 -4.47 15.17 4.74
N SER A 13 -3.38 14.99 5.48
CA SER A 13 -2.05 14.70 4.94
C SER A 13 -2.05 13.37 4.21
N ILE A 14 -2.59 12.30 4.81
CA ILE A 14 -2.71 10.97 4.19
C ILE A 14 -3.45 11.07 2.85
N VAL A 15 -4.62 11.72 2.84
CA VAL A 15 -5.43 11.89 1.62
C VAL A 15 -4.68 12.72 0.57
N ARG A 16 -3.96 13.78 0.97
CA ARG A 16 -3.15 14.58 0.05
C ARG A 16 -2.02 13.75 -0.56
N GLN A 17 -1.30 12.98 0.24
CA GLN A 17 -0.22 12.11 -0.24
C GLN A 17 -0.75 11.04 -1.20
N LEU A 18 -1.89 10.41 -0.86
CA LEU A 18 -2.56 9.46 -1.73
C LEU A 18 -2.95 10.09 -3.09
N THR A 19 -3.49 11.31 -3.05
CA THR A 19 -3.99 12.05 -4.24
C THR A 19 -2.88 12.52 -5.18
N HIS A 20 -1.67 12.72 -4.65
CA HIS A 20 -0.52 13.19 -5.43
C HIS A 20 0.51 12.08 -5.68
N SER A 21 0.20 10.84 -5.30
CA SER A 21 1.14 9.74 -5.48
C SER A 21 1.33 9.42 -6.97
N PRO A 22 2.58 9.39 -7.47
CA PRO A 22 2.86 9.00 -8.84
C PRO A 22 2.82 7.47 -9.05
N HIS A 23 2.59 6.69 -7.99
CA HIS A 23 2.71 5.23 -8.00
C HIS A 23 1.34 4.52 -7.95
N GLY A 24 1.24 3.35 -8.60
CA GLY A 24 0.02 2.54 -8.57
C GLY A 24 -0.20 1.77 -7.27
N ARG A 25 0.86 1.55 -6.49
CA ARG A 25 0.87 0.90 -5.18
C ARG A 25 1.69 1.74 -4.20
N ILE A 26 1.26 1.84 -2.95
CA ILE A 26 1.94 2.57 -1.88
C ILE A 26 2.02 1.67 -0.65
N VAL A 27 3.15 1.71 0.06
CA VAL A 27 3.31 1.04 1.35
C VAL A 27 2.68 1.88 2.45
N LEU A 28 1.84 1.27 3.27
CA LEU A 28 1.34 1.84 4.52
C LEU A 28 2.23 1.32 5.66
N TYR A 29 2.84 2.23 6.40
CA TYR A 29 3.75 1.90 7.50
C TYR A 29 3.39 2.70 8.75
N ARG A 30 3.99 2.38 9.89
CA ARG A 30 3.82 3.12 11.14
C ARG A 30 5.18 3.60 11.64
N ASP A 31 5.36 4.89 11.83
CA ASP A 31 6.57 5.54 12.36
C ASP A 31 7.83 5.40 11.47
N SER A 32 8.11 4.20 10.95
CA SER A 32 9.21 3.88 10.04
C SER A 32 8.77 2.88 8.97
N LEU A 33 9.40 2.94 7.79
CA LEU A 33 9.21 1.95 6.72
C LEU A 33 9.59 0.52 7.12
N ASP A 34 10.41 0.36 8.17
CA ASP A 34 10.74 -0.96 8.73
C ASP A 34 9.51 -1.62 9.39
N ASP A 35 8.54 -0.82 9.87
CA ASP A 35 7.24 -1.29 10.37
C ASP A 35 6.16 -1.12 9.30
N ALA A 36 6.39 -1.77 8.16
CA ALA A 36 5.45 -1.81 7.04
C ALA A 36 4.27 -2.74 7.37
N ILE A 37 3.05 -2.19 7.31
CA ILE A 37 1.83 -2.88 7.73
C ILE A 37 1.13 -3.53 6.55
N SER A 38 0.89 -2.75 5.49
CA SER A 38 0.09 -3.20 4.35
C SER A 38 0.48 -2.42 3.09
N MET A 39 -0.02 -2.86 1.93
CA MET A 39 0.19 -2.19 0.66
C MET A 39 -1.15 -1.82 0.04
N LEU A 40 -1.33 -0.54 -0.26
CA LEU A 40 -2.56 0.00 -0.81
C LEU A 40 -2.45 0.17 -2.32
N ARG A 41 -3.47 -0.32 -3.04
CA ARG A 41 -3.66 -0.03 -4.46
C ARG A 41 -4.32 1.34 -4.61
N VAL A 42 -3.58 2.30 -5.17
CA VAL A 42 -4.00 3.70 -5.25
C VAL A 42 -5.29 3.87 -6.06
N ARG A 43 -5.43 3.13 -7.17
CA ARG A 43 -6.66 3.15 -8.00
C ARG A 43 -7.91 2.69 -7.22
N GLU A 44 -7.75 1.72 -6.33
CA GLU A 44 -8.85 1.22 -5.50
C GLU A 44 -9.22 2.23 -4.40
N ALA A 45 -8.22 2.88 -3.80
CA ALA A 45 -8.45 3.97 -2.87
C ALA A 45 -9.21 5.15 -3.52
N TYR A 46 -8.80 5.59 -4.72
CA TYR A 46 -9.54 6.62 -5.47
C TYR A 46 -10.99 6.24 -5.80
N ARG A 47 -11.21 4.98 -6.17
CA ARG A 47 -12.56 4.45 -6.44
C ARG A 47 -13.43 4.60 -5.18
N LEU A 48 -12.91 4.18 -4.03
CA LEU A 48 -13.61 4.29 -2.74
C LEU A 48 -13.89 5.74 -2.33
N MET A 49 -12.95 6.66 -2.58
CA MET A 49 -13.13 8.10 -2.37
C MET A 49 -14.26 8.68 -3.20
N THR A 50 -14.37 8.29 -4.47
CA THR A 50 -15.33 8.85 -5.41
C THR A 50 -16.73 8.26 -5.23
N GLU A 51 -16.83 6.94 -5.01
CA GLU A 51 -18.10 6.21 -4.98
C GLU A 51 -18.84 6.32 -3.64
N LYS A 52 -18.13 6.28 -2.51
CA LYS A 52 -18.77 6.14 -1.19
C LYS A 52 -18.93 7.44 -0.41
N LYS A 53 -18.37 8.57 -0.85
CA LYS A 53 -18.28 9.88 -0.14
C LYS A 53 -17.72 9.85 1.31
N GLU A 54 -17.55 8.67 1.89
CA GLU A 54 -17.00 8.40 3.21
C GLU A 54 -15.75 7.52 3.05
N PHE A 55 -14.67 8.08 2.51
CA PHE A 55 -13.36 7.44 2.61
C PHE A 55 -12.75 7.83 3.95
N THR A 56 -12.60 6.86 4.83
CA THR A 56 -11.98 7.01 6.15
C THR A 56 -10.72 6.17 6.24
N LYS A 57 -9.93 6.42 7.28
CA LYS A 57 -8.69 5.68 7.58
C LYS A 57 -8.95 4.18 7.74
N GLU A 58 -10.06 3.81 8.39
CA GLU A 58 -10.46 2.41 8.60
C GLU A 58 -10.86 1.73 7.29
N ILE A 59 -11.49 2.47 6.36
CA ILE A 59 -11.83 1.93 5.03
C ILE A 59 -10.56 1.77 4.19
N MET A 60 -9.64 2.74 4.25
CA MET A 60 -8.34 2.65 3.59
C MET A 60 -7.57 1.42 4.05
N LEU A 61 -7.45 1.21 5.37
CA LEU A 61 -6.71 0.07 5.93
C LEU A 61 -7.35 -1.27 5.55
N ARG A 62 -8.69 -1.36 5.52
CA ARG A 62 -9.40 -2.56 5.06
C ARG A 62 -9.26 -2.84 3.57
N ALA A 63 -9.03 -1.80 2.76
CA ALA A 63 -8.80 -1.93 1.33
C ALA A 63 -7.35 -2.23 0.97
N ALA A 64 -6.42 -2.14 1.93
CA ALA A 64 -5.02 -2.46 1.73
C ALA A 64 -4.80 -3.98 1.76
N ASP A 65 -3.91 -4.46 0.89
CA ASP A 65 -3.51 -5.86 0.84
C ASP A 65 -2.34 -6.12 1.79
N GLU A 66 -2.25 -7.34 2.32
CA GLU A 66 -1.08 -7.77 3.09
C GLU A 66 0.21 -7.75 2.25
N ILE A 67 1.32 -7.37 2.87
CA ILE A 67 2.64 -7.30 2.23
C ILE A 67 3.17 -8.71 2.01
N TYR A 68 3.67 -8.95 0.79
CA TYR A 68 4.35 -10.20 0.45
C TYR A 68 5.86 -10.01 0.61
N PHE A 69 6.43 -10.55 1.69
CA PHE A 69 7.86 -10.47 1.96
C PHE A 69 8.64 -11.57 1.24
N VAL A 70 9.77 -11.20 0.65
CA VAL A 70 10.70 -12.14 0.01
C VAL A 70 12.03 -12.06 0.76
N PRO A 71 12.54 -13.19 1.31
CA PRO A 71 13.86 -13.21 1.91
C PRO A 71 14.94 -12.84 0.89
N GLU A 72 15.92 -12.05 1.31
CA GLU A 72 16.99 -11.52 0.45
C GLU A 72 17.73 -12.62 -0.33
N GLY A 73 17.96 -13.77 0.29
CA GLY A 73 18.63 -14.92 -0.35
C GLY A 73 17.78 -15.69 -1.36
N THR A 74 16.53 -15.30 -1.64
CA THR A 74 15.66 -16.03 -2.56
C THR A 74 16.12 -15.85 -4.01
N PRO A 75 16.49 -16.91 -4.75
CA PRO A 75 16.91 -16.77 -6.15
C PRO A 75 15.81 -16.18 -7.04
N LEU A 76 16.19 -15.31 -7.99
CA LEU A 76 15.25 -14.63 -8.89
C LEU A 76 14.29 -15.59 -9.60
N SER A 77 14.79 -16.74 -10.09
CA SER A 77 13.96 -17.77 -10.74
C SER A 77 12.83 -18.26 -9.83
N THR A 78 13.11 -18.40 -8.53
CA THR A 78 12.12 -18.80 -7.52
C THR A 78 11.15 -17.66 -7.24
N GLN A 79 11.63 -16.40 -7.20
CA GLN A 79 10.77 -15.23 -7.01
C GLN A 79 9.77 -15.08 -8.17
N LEU A 80 10.22 -15.20 -9.41
CA LEU A 80 9.36 -15.09 -10.60
C LEU A 80 8.24 -16.15 -10.60
N VAL A 81 8.58 -17.41 -10.31
CA VAL A 81 7.59 -18.50 -10.20
C VAL A 81 6.59 -18.22 -9.07
N LYS A 82 7.05 -17.69 -7.92
CA LYS A 82 6.19 -17.32 -6.81
C LYS A 82 5.25 -16.15 -7.16
N PHE A 83 5.74 -15.11 -7.84
CA PHE A 83 4.90 -13.99 -8.28
C PHE A 83 3.82 -14.42 -9.27
N GLN A 84 4.17 -15.24 -10.25
CA GLN A 84 3.20 -15.77 -11.23
C GLN A 84 2.09 -16.57 -10.56
N ARG A 85 2.42 -17.41 -9.57
CA ARG A 85 1.44 -18.24 -8.84
C ARG A 85 0.55 -17.42 -7.92
N ASN A 86 1.10 -16.42 -7.24
CA ASN A 86 0.38 -15.65 -6.22
C ASN A 86 -0.38 -14.43 -6.77
N LYS A 87 -0.32 -14.17 -8.09
CA LYS A 87 -0.89 -12.96 -8.72
C LYS A 87 -0.50 -11.65 -8.01
N LYS A 88 0.69 -11.61 -7.40
CA LYS A 88 1.24 -10.46 -6.68
C LYS A 88 2.09 -9.60 -7.62
#